data_AF-A0A076Q3Y3-F1
#
_entry.id   AF-A0A076Q3Y3-F1
#
_cell.length_a   1.000
_cell.length_b   1.000
_cell.length_c   1.000
_cell.angle_alpha   90.00
_cell.angle_beta   90.00
_cell.angle_gamma   90.00
#
_symmetry.space_group_name_H-M   'P 1'
#
loop_
_entity.id
_entity.type
_entity.pdbx_description
1 polymer ?
#
loop_
_entity_poly.entity_id
_entity_poly.type
_entity_poly.pdbx_seq_one_letter_code
_entity_poly.pdbx_strand_id
1 'polypeptide(L)' 'GRNWEGFGADPVLQAYGAALTVEGVQSKGVIATIKHWVGNEQEKYRMYSIIQEGISSNIDDRTLHELYAWPFADAI' A
#
# COMPACT_ATOMS: atom_id res chain seq x y z
N GLY A 1 3.94 8.34 9.04
CA GLY A 1 3.57 7.73 10.35
C GLY A 1 3.76 6.23 10.38
N ARG A 2 3.46 5.56 9.26
CA ARG A 2 3.52 4.09 9.12
C ARG A 2 4.45 3.61 8.01
N ASN A 3 5.29 4.50 7.46
CA ASN A 3 6.21 4.17 6.37
C ASN A 3 7.18 3.02 6.76
N TRP A 4 7.47 2.87 8.06
CA TRP A 4 8.31 1.80 8.60
C TRP A 4 7.69 0.39 8.51
N GLU A 5 6.37 0.28 8.26
CA GLU A 5 5.71 -1.01 8.02
C GLU A 5 5.93 -1.52 6.58
N GLY A 6 6.32 -0.63 5.66
CA GLY A 6 6.61 -0.95 4.26
C GLY A 6 8.09 -1.14 3.97
N PHE A 7 8.45 -1.14 2.69
CA PHE A 7 9.82 -1.44 2.21
C PHE A 7 10.63 -0.19 1.78
N GLY A 8 10.05 1.01 1.87
CA GLY A 8 10.67 2.26 1.43
C GLY A 8 9.71 3.13 0.64
N ALA A 9 10.23 4.13 -0.08
CA ALA A 9 9.43 5.03 -0.93
C ALA A 9 9.52 4.69 -2.43
N ASP A 10 10.50 3.88 -2.84
CA ASP A 10 10.70 3.48 -4.23
C ASP A 10 9.68 2.39 -4.63
N PRO A 11 8.94 2.54 -5.74
CA PRO A 11 7.90 1.58 -6.12
C PRO A 11 8.47 0.22 -6.55
N VAL A 12 9.65 0.18 -7.17
CA VAL A 12 10.29 -1.07 -7.63
C VAL A 12 10.76 -1.90 -6.43
N LEU A 13 11.41 -1.26 -5.46
CA LEU A 13 11.84 -1.90 -4.22
C LEU A 13 10.64 -2.44 -3.42
N GLN A 14 9.57 -1.64 -3.34
CA GLN A 14 8.34 -2.07 -2.66
C GLN A 14 7.70 -3.28 -3.35
N ALA A 15 7.61 -3.27 -4.68
CA ALA A 15 7.05 -4.36 -5.47
C ALA A 15 7.81 -5.68 -5.24
N TYR A 16 9.14 -5.63 -5.33
CA TYR A 16 9.99 -6.81 -5.13
C TYR A 16 9.87 -7.36 -3.69
N GLY A 17 9.90 -6.48 -2.69
CA GLY A 17 9.73 -6.87 -1.29
C GLY A 17 8.34 -7.47 -1.00
N ALA A 18 7.28 -6.89 -1.59
CA ALA A 18 5.92 -7.37 -1.43
C ALA A 18 5.73 -8.75 -2.07
N ALA A 19 6.16 -8.96 -3.31
CA ALA A 19 6.02 -10.22 -4.04
C ALA A 19 6.68 -11.40 -3.29
N LEU A 20 7.94 -11.23 -2.87
CA LEU A 20 8.66 -12.26 -2.09
C LEU A 20 8.00 -12.54 -0.74
N THR A 21 7.45 -11.50 -0.09
CA THR A 21 6.75 -11.66 1.19
C THR A 21 5.45 -12.44 1.01
N VAL A 22 4.66 -12.11 -0.02
CA VAL A 22 3.42 -12.82 -0.36
C VAL A 22 3.70 -14.28 -0.69
N GLU A 23 4.69 -14.55 -1.55
CA GLU A 23 5.12 -15.91 -1.88
C GLU A 23 5.54 -16.68 -0.62
N GLY A 24 6.37 -16.07 0.22
CA GLY A 24 6.85 -16.65 1.47
C GLY A 24 5.72 -17.03 2.43
N VAL A 25 4.75 -16.14 2.64
CA VAL A 25 3.57 -16.38 3.49
C VAL A 25 2.70 -17.50 2.89
N GLN A 26 2.38 -17.42 1.60
CA GLN A 26 1.50 -18.38 0.93
C GLN A 26 2.12 -19.78 0.81
N SER A 27 3.46 -19.88 0.72
CA SER A 27 4.18 -21.16 0.75
C SER A 27 3.97 -21.95 2.06
N LYS A 28 3.53 -21.28 3.14
CA LYS A 28 3.22 -21.91 4.43
C LYS A 28 1.74 -22.29 4.58
N GLY A 29 0.96 -22.18 3.51
CA GLY A 29 -0.48 -22.47 3.52
C GLY A 29 -1.31 -21.40 4.23
N VAL A 30 -0.77 -20.18 4.37
CA VAL A 30 -1.45 -19.04 5.00
C VAL A 30 -1.78 -18.00 3.93
N ILE A 31 -2.99 -17.44 3.97
CA ILE A 31 -3.41 -16.38 3.05
C ILE A 31 -2.65 -15.09 3.38
N ALA A 32 -1.95 -14.51 2.40
CA ALA A 32 -1.33 -13.20 2.53
C ALA A 32 -2.36 -12.07 2.29
N THR A 33 -2.08 -10.88 2.80
CA THR A 33 -2.93 -9.69 2.56
C THR A 33 -2.04 -8.49 2.26
N ILE A 34 -2.16 -7.97 1.05
CA ILE A 34 -1.50 -6.72 0.67
C ILE A 34 -2.31 -5.52 1.18
N LYS A 35 -1.62 -4.52 1.74
CA LYS A 35 -2.25 -3.33 2.35
C LYS A 35 -1.31 -2.12 2.34
N HIS A 36 -1.83 -0.89 2.34
CA HIS A 36 -3.24 -0.49 2.29
C HIS A 36 -3.52 0.06 0.89
N TRP A 37 -4.45 -0.55 0.16
CA TRP A 37 -4.85 -0.07 -1.16
C TRP A 37 -5.90 1.04 -1.01
N VAL A 38 -5.68 2.29 -1.46
CA VAL A 38 -4.43 2.99 -1.78
C VAL A 38 -4.56 4.43 -1.24
N GLY A 39 -3.45 5.18 -1.12
CA GLY A 39 -3.47 6.60 -0.74
C GLY A 39 -3.56 6.88 0.76
N ASN A 40 -3.30 5.90 1.62
CA ASN A 40 -3.24 6.06 3.08
C ASN A 40 -1.82 6.48 3.55
N GLU A 41 -1.28 7.54 2.96
CA GLU A 41 0.12 7.98 3.18
C GLU A 41 0.33 8.77 4.48
N GLN A 42 -0.75 9.20 5.15
CA GLN A 42 -0.69 9.95 6.40
C GLN A 42 -1.67 9.44 7.45
N GLU A 43 -1.26 9.54 8.73
CA GLU A 43 -2.10 9.10 9.85
C GLU A 43 -3.14 10.14 10.25
N LYS A 44 -2.86 11.41 10.01
CA LYS A 44 -3.75 12.51 10.37
C LYS A 44 -5.00 12.45 9.49
N TYR A 45 -6.16 12.37 10.14
CA TYR A 45 -7.47 12.28 9.47
C TYR A 45 -7.67 11.02 8.61
N ARG A 46 -6.96 9.92 8.86
CA ARG A 46 -7.22 8.66 8.12
C ARG A 46 -8.55 8.00 8.46
N MET A 47 -9.11 8.29 9.64
CA MET A 47 -10.35 7.68 10.14
C MET A 47 -11.51 8.65 9.97
N TYR A 48 -12.65 8.08 9.62
CA TYR A 48 -13.93 8.75 9.69
C TYR A 48 -14.40 8.86 11.16
N SER A 49 -15.10 9.95 11.46
CA SER A 49 -15.95 10.12 12.64
C SER A 49 -17.20 10.90 12.25
N ILE A 50 -18.18 10.97 13.16
CA ILE A 50 -19.44 11.71 12.94
C ILE A 50 -19.20 13.18 12.57
N ILE A 51 -18.07 13.78 12.99
CA ILE A 51 -17.76 15.20 12.78
C ILE A 51 -16.58 15.45 11.83
N GLN A 52 -15.95 14.39 11.30
CA GLN A 52 -14.73 14.51 10.50
C GLN A 52 -14.65 13.35 9.51
N GLU A 53 -14.66 13.68 8.22
CA GLU A 53 -14.43 12.70 7.18
C GLU A 53 -12.96 12.24 7.14
N GLY A 54 -12.76 11.02 6.62
CA GLY A 54 -11.43 10.55 6.27
C GLY A 54 -10.85 11.43 5.15
N ILE A 55 -9.55 11.68 5.20
CA ILE A 55 -8.88 12.48 4.18
C ILE A 55 -8.99 11.83 2.80
N SER A 56 -9.26 12.65 1.77
CA SER A 56 -9.20 12.24 0.38
C SER A 56 -7.80 12.48 -0.18
N SER A 57 -7.13 11.41 -0.60
CA SER A 57 -5.89 11.50 -1.38
C SER A 57 -6.24 11.56 -2.86
N ASN A 58 -6.19 12.76 -3.44
CA ASN A 58 -6.53 13.00 -4.84
C ASN A 58 -5.26 12.82 -5.70
N ILE A 59 -5.18 11.70 -6.42
CA ILE A 59 -3.99 11.27 -7.16
C ILE A 59 -4.35 11.23 -8.66
N ASP A 60 -3.52 11.82 -9.52
CA ASP A 60 -3.72 11.73 -10.97
C ASP A 60 -3.42 10.33 -11.51
N ASP A 61 -3.98 10.01 -12.68
CA ASP A 61 -3.91 8.67 -13.27
C ASP A 61 -2.48 8.15 -13.47
N ARG A 62 -1.58 9.02 -13.95
CA ARG A 62 -0.20 8.63 -14.21
C ARG A 62 0.53 8.36 -12.90
N THR A 63 0.39 9.23 -11.92
CA THR A 63 1.00 9.05 -10.59
C THR A 63 0.43 7.83 -9.87
N LEU A 64 -0.86 7.54 -10.02
CA LEU A 64 -1.45 6.32 -9.49
C LEU A 64 -0.76 5.09 -10.09
N HIS A 65 -0.66 5.00 -11.41
CA HIS A 65 -0.13 3.81 -12.08
C HIS A 65 1.39 3.65 -11.99
N GLU A 66 2.16 4.73 -12.12
CA GLU A 66 3.62 4.67 -12.15
C GLU A 66 4.27 4.65 -10.75
N LEU A 67 3.52 4.95 -9.68
CA LEU A 67 4.06 5.02 -8.31
C LEU A 67 3.26 4.20 -7.29
N TYR A 68 2.01 4.55 -7.03
CA TYR A 68 1.28 4.00 -5.88
C TYR A 68 0.64 2.63 -6.14
N ALA A 69 0.20 2.39 -7.37
CA ALA A 69 -0.41 1.13 -7.77
C ALA A 69 0.62 0.06 -8.14
N TRP A 70 1.81 0.48 -8.58
CA TRP A 70 2.87 -0.42 -9.06
C TRP A 70 3.16 -1.57 -8.09
N PRO A 71 3.41 -1.34 -6.77
CA PRO A 71 3.76 -2.43 -5.87
C PRO A 71 2.66 -3.46 -5.66
N PHE A 72 1.40 -3.11 -5.94
CA PHE A 72 0.28 -4.02 -5.83
C PHE A 72 0.08 -4.85 -7.09
N ALA A 73 0.46 -4.33 -8.26
CA ALA A 73 0.40 -5.08 -9.51
C ALA A 73 1.31 -6.32 -9.46
N ASP A 74 2.50 -6.19 -8.88
CA ASP A 74 3.47 -7.30 -8.73
C ASP A 74 3.08 -8.32 -7.63
N ALA A 75 2.09 -8.00 -6.80
CA ALA A 75 1.65 -8.85 -5.70
C ALA A 75 0.38 -9.67 -6.00
N ILE A 76 -0.16 -9.54 -7.23
CA ILE A 76 -1.29 -10.33 -7.77
C ILE A 76 -0.75 -11.60 -8.42
#